data_AF-A0A1M2W077-F1
#
_entry.id   AF-A0A1M2W077-F1
#
_cell.length_a   1.000
_cell.length_b   1.000
_cell.length_c   1.000
_cell.angle_alpha   90.00
_cell.angle_beta   90.00
_cell.angle_gamma   90.00
#
_symmetry.space_group_name_H-M   'P 1'
#
loop_
_entity.id
_entity.type
_entity.pdbx_description
1 polymer ?
#
loop_
_entity_poly.entity_id
_entity_poly.type
_entity_poly.pdbx_seq_one_letter_code
_entity_poly.pdbx_strand_id
1 'polypeptide(L)' 'MALAERQILLGIANLLWAFNIETIPGDPIDLQEYDGVAGRSPVPFRVRMVPRDANVARVLGI' A
#
# COMPACT_ATOMS: atom_id res chain seq x y z
N MET A 1 19.60 5.49 -12.30
CA MET A 1 18.27 6.00 -11.84
C MET A 1 17.07 5.20 -12.35
N ALA A 2 17.16 4.43 -13.44
CA ALA A 2 15.98 3.75 -14.02
C ALA A 2 15.47 2.48 -13.29
N LEU A 3 16.21 1.93 -12.31
CA LEU A 3 15.76 0.73 -11.58
C LEU A 3 14.72 1.07 -10.50
N ALA A 4 15.00 2.08 -9.67
CA ALA A 4 14.11 2.47 -8.58
C ALA A 4 12.72 2.89 -9.09
N GLU A 5 12.69 3.68 -10.16
CA GLU A 5 11.44 4.12 -10.80
C GLU A 5 10.62 2.94 -11.34
N ARG A 6 11.26 1.97 -11.99
CA ARG A 6 10.59 0.76 -12.48
C ARG A 6 10.08 -0.12 -11.34
N GLN A 7 10.82 -0.22 -10.24
CA GLN A 7 10.39 -0.95 -9.06
C GLN A 7 9.15 -0.31 -8.43
N ILE A 8 9.14 1.01 -8.28
CA ILE A 8 7.97 1.74 -7.76
C ILE A 8 6.77 1.55 -8.69
N LEU A 9 6.97 1.71 -10.00
CA LEU A 9 5.90 1.54 -10.99
C LEU A 9 5.29 0.14 -10.94
N LEU A 10 6.12 -0.91 -11.04
CA LEU A 10 5.62 -2.30 -11.02
C LEU A 10 4.99 -2.67 -9.68
N GLY A 11 5.58 -2.21 -8.57
CA GLY A 11 5.05 -2.44 -7.24
C GLY A 11 3.65 -1.84 -7.06
N ILE A 12 3.50 -0.54 -7.38
CA ILE A 12 2.22 0.16 -7.25
C ILE A 12 1.19 -0.40 -8.24
N ALA A 13 1.58 -0.65 -9.49
CA ALA A 13 0.68 -1.21 -10.50
C ALA A 13 0.12 -2.57 -10.07
N ASN A 14 0.97 -3.46 -9.55
CA ASN A 14 0.54 -4.78 -9.08
C ASN A 14 -0.36 -4.69 -7.83
N LEU A 15 -0.05 -3.80 -6.88
CA LEU A 15 -0.89 -3.58 -5.70
C LEU A 15 -2.29 -3.10 -6.09
N LEU A 16 -2.37 -2.08 -6.95
CA LEU A 16 -3.64 -1.53 -7.42
C LEU A 16 -4.42 -2.49 -8.31
N TRP A 17 -3.72 -3.36 -9.06
CA TRP A 17 -4.35 -4.39 -9.87
C TRP A 17 -4.96 -5.51 -9.02
N ALA A 18 -4.28 -5.94 -7.96
CA ALA A 18 -4.70 -7.07 -7.13
C ALA A 18 -5.68 -6.71 -6.01
N PHE A 19 -5.58 -5.49 -5.42
CA PHE A 19 -6.28 -5.14 -4.19
C PHE A 19 -7.02 -3.81 -4.27
N ASN A 20 -8.19 -3.75 -3.64
CA ASN A 20 -8.78 -2.51 -3.15
C ASN A 20 -8.09 -2.17 -1.83
N ILE A 21 -7.56 -0.95 -1.73
CA ILE A 21 -6.85 -0.46 -0.54
C ILE A 21 -7.79 0.51 0.17
N GLU A 22 -8.25 0.12 1.35
CA GLU A 22 -9.28 0.82 2.10
C GLU A 22 -8.72 1.40 3.40
N THR A 23 -9.25 2.54 3.82
CA THR A 23 -9.01 3.10 5.15
C THR A 23 -9.68 2.23 6.21
N ILE A 24 -9.08 2.15 7.39
CA ILE A 24 -9.68 1.46 8.52
C ILE A 24 -10.55 2.46 9.29
N PRO A 25 -11.87 2.24 9.45
CA PRO A 25 -12.70 3.12 10.24
C PRO A 25 -12.18 3.25 11.67
N GLY A 26 -11.99 4.49 12.13
CA GLY A 26 -11.46 4.79 13.47
C GLY A 26 -9.94 4.84 13.58
N ASP A 27 -9.20 4.60 12.49
CA ASP A 27 -7.73 4.65 12.45
C ASP A 27 -7.29 5.59 11.29
N PRO A 28 -7.32 6.92 11.49
CA PRO A 28 -7.03 7.90 10.45
C PRO A 28 -5.52 7.97 10.13
N ILE A 29 -5.19 8.20 8.87
CA ILE A 29 -3.81 8.34 8.40
C ILE A 29 -3.36 9.79 8.61
N ASP A 30 -2.28 10.01 9.36
CA ASP A 30 -1.61 11.30 9.46
C ASP A 30 -0.66 11.51 8.27
N LEU A 31 -0.80 12.63 7.58
CA LEU A 31 0.01 13.02 6.42
C LEU A 31 0.97 14.17 6.72
N GLN A 32 0.92 14.74 7.92
CA GLN A 32 1.73 15.86 8.37
C GLN A 32 2.96 15.40 9.15
N GLU A 33 2.82 14.30 9.89
CA GLU A 33 3.90 13.78 10.73
C GLU A 33 4.84 12.85 9.94
N TYR A 34 6.15 13.09 10.11
CA TYR A 34 7.23 12.29 9.53
C TYR A 34 8.02 11.62 10.64
N ASP A 35 8.54 10.42 10.39
CA ASP A 35 9.21 9.59 11.42
C ASP A 35 10.53 10.16 11.96
N GLY A 36 11.06 11.23 11.34
CA GLY A 36 12.30 11.91 11.75
C GLY A 36 13.58 11.10 11.51
N VAL A 37 13.49 9.86 11.00
CA VAL A 37 14.63 8.95 10.77
C VAL A 37 15.10 9.01 9.33
N ALA A 38 14.16 9.09 8.38
CA ALA A 38 14.42 9.39 6.99
C ALA A 38 13.60 10.61 6.63
N GLY A 39 14.26 11.72 6.25
CA GLY A 39 13.70 13.08 6.29
C GLY A 39 12.39 13.38 5.53
N ARG A 40 11.74 12.38 4.92
CA ARG A 40 10.41 12.45 4.29
C ARG A 40 9.59 11.15 4.36
N SER A 41 9.85 10.24 5.31
CA SER A 41 9.02 9.04 5.51
C SER A 41 7.83 9.36 6.42
N PRO A 42 6.57 9.15 5.97
CA PRO A 42 5.41 9.34 6.85
C PRO A 42 5.46 8.37 8.03
N VAL A 43 4.79 8.73 9.13
CA VAL A 43 4.60 7.81 10.25
C VAL A 43 3.90 6.52 9.79
N PRO A 44 4.20 5.36 10.40
CA PRO A 44 3.54 4.11 10.07
C PRO A 44 2.02 4.21 10.20
N PHE A 45 1.29 3.71 9.21
CA PHE A 45 -0.17 3.67 9.19
C PHE A 45 -0.68 2.30 8.77
N ARG A 46 -1.97 2.06 9.01
CA ARG A 46 -2.63 0.79 8.67
C ARG A 46 -3.66 1.00 7.58
N VAL A 47 -3.77 0.01 6.70
CA VAL A 47 -4.79 -0.07 5.65
C VAL A 47 -5.36 -1.48 5.59
N ARG A 48 -6.56 -1.60 5.05
CA ARG A 48 -7.15 -2.90 4.70
C ARG A 48 -6.90 -3.18 3.22
N MET A 49 -6.32 -4.34 2.94
CA MET A 49 -6.10 -4.85 1.58
C MET A 49 -7.20 -5.88 1.28
N VAL A 50 -8.10 -5.57 0.35
CA VAL A 50 -9.20 -6.46 -0.05
C VAL A 50 -8.94 -6.98 -1.47
N PRO A 51 -8.89 -8.31 -1.70
CA PRO A 51 -8.72 -8.85 -3.05
C PRO A 51 -9.79 -8.32 -4.03
N ARG A 52 -9.36 -7.88 -5.22
CA ARG A 52 -10.28 -7.35 -6.25
C ARG A 52 -11.06 -8.41 -7.01
N ASP A 53 -10.52 -9.63 -7.06
CA ASP A 53 -11.07 -10.74 -7.83
C ASP A 53 -10.98 -12.04 -7.03
N ALA A 54 -11.94 -12.94 -7.25
CA ALA A 54 -11.99 -14.25 -6.60
C ALA A 54 -10.72 -15.08 -6.86
N ASN A 55 -10.06 -14.91 -8.00
CA ASN A 55 -8.79 -15.58 -8.27
C ASN A 55 -7.65 -15.04 -7.40
N VAL A 56 -7.65 -13.74 -7.10
CA VAL A 56 -6.66 -13.16 -6.17
C VAL A 56 -6.88 -13.73 -4.77
N ALA A 57 -8.12 -13.78 -4.30
CA ALA A 57 -8.47 -14.40 -3.01
C ALA A 57 -8.05 -15.89 -2.96
N ARG A 58 -8.37 -16.64 -4.02
CA ARG A 58 -7.98 -18.05 -4.19
C ARG A 58 -6.47 -18.27 -4.12
N VAL A 59 -5.66 -17.42 -4.73
CA VAL A 59 -4.18 -17.52 -4.68
C VAL A 59 -3.66 -17.24 -3.28
N LEU A 60 -4.32 -16.35 -2.53
CA LEU A 60 -3.96 -16.00 -1.15
C LEU A 60 -4.48 -17.01 -0.12
N GLY A 61 -5.39 -17.90 -0.50
CA GLY A 61 -6.00 -18.88 0.40
C GLY A 61 -7.00 -18.25 1.38
N ILE A 62 -7.63 -17.13 1.00
CA ILE A 62 -8.67 -16.43 1.77
C ILE A 62 -9.98 -16.35 1.00
#